data_AF-A0A097EEJ7-F1
#
_entry.id   AF-A0A097EEJ7-F1
#
_cell.length_a   1.000
_cell.length_b   1.000
_cell.length_c   1.000
_cell.angle_alpha   90.00
_cell.angle_beta   90.00
_cell.angle_gamma   90.00
#
_symmetry.space_group_name_H-M   'P 1'
#
loop_
_entity.id
_entity.type
_entity.pdbx_description
1 polymer ?
#
loop_
_entity_poly.entity_id
_entity_poly.type
_entity_poly.pdbx_seq_one_letter_code
_entity_poly.pdbx_strand_id
1 'polypeptide(L)' 'MSKIENPMPPRIRGELLHRAIGLGEELMRLSDDLGHTVASLHICQGVEMMREEAERLLGPA' A
#
# COMPACT_ATOMS: atom_id res chain seq x y z
N MET A 1 -5.49 29.03 1.49
CA MET A 1 -5.64 27.90 0.55
C MET A 1 -4.24 27.42 0.20
N SER A 2 -3.83 26.27 0.74
CA SER A 2 -2.45 25.78 0.64
C SER A 2 -2.15 25.29 -0.78
N LYS A 3 -1.25 25.99 -1.47
CA LYS A 3 -0.61 25.54 -2.71
C LYS A 3 0.67 24.81 -2.34
N ILE A 4 0.63 23.48 -2.30
CA ILE A 4 1.83 22.64 -2.45
C ILE A 4 1.50 21.62 -3.53
N GLU A 5 1.40 22.09 -4.76
CA GLU A 5 1.31 21.24 -5.95
C GLU A 5 2.70 21.13 -6.57
N ASN A 6 3.61 20.47 -5.85
CA ASN A 6 4.64 19.71 -6.55
C ASN A 6 4.19 18.25 -6.48
N PRO A 7 3.56 17.70 -7.54
CA PRO A 7 3.19 16.30 -7.53
C PRO A 7 4.45 15.48 -7.29
N MET A 8 4.42 14.68 -6.22
CA MET A 8 5.52 13.79 -5.86
C MET A 8 5.94 12.98 -7.10
N PRO A 9 7.24 12.89 -7.43
CA PRO A 9 7.71 12.15 -8.59
C PRO A 9 7.12 10.73 -8.60
N PRO A 10 6.65 10.21 -9.77
CA PRO A 10 6.03 8.88 -9.87
C PRO A 10 6.86 7.78 -9.22
N ARG A 11 8.19 7.84 -9.39
CA ARG A 11 9.13 6.90 -8.79
C ARG A 11 9.09 6.92 -7.26
N ILE A 12 9.13 8.10 -6.64
CA ILE A 12 9.09 8.23 -5.17
C ILE A 12 7.74 7.74 -4.65
N ARG A 13 6.65 8.03 -5.36
CA ARG A 13 5.31 7.53 -5.01
C ARG A 13 5.25 6.00 -5.06
N GLY A 14 5.80 5.39 -6.10
CA GLY A 14 5.89 3.93 -6.22
C GLY A 14 6.73 3.29 -5.11
N GLU A 15 7.89 3.87 -4.78
CA GLU A 15 8.73 3.38 -3.68
C GLU A 15 8.02 3.45 -2.31
N LEU A 16 7.23 4.50 -2.07
CA LEU A 16 6.41 4.60 -0.87
C LEU A 16 5.27 3.58 -0.85
N LEU A 17 4.64 3.31 -1.99
CA LEU A 17 3.61 2.27 -2.10
C LEU A 17 4.17 0.88 -1.80
N HIS A 18 5.37 0.53 -2.30
CA HIS A 18 6.03 -0.73 -1.93
C HIS A 18 6.25 -0.88 -0.42
N ARG A 19 6.65 0.20 0.26
CA ARG A 19 6.80 0.18 1.72
C ARG A 19 5.45 0.01 2.43
N ALA A 20 4.41 0.70 1.95
CA ALA A 20 3.06 0.59 2.48
C ALA A 20 2.45 -0.82 2.28
N ILE A 21 2.74 -1.46 1.15
CA ILE A 21 2.38 -2.86 0.87
C ILE A 21 2.99 -3.78 1.92
N GLY A 22 4.30 -3.67 2.19
CA GLY A 22 4.96 -4.49 3.21
C GLY A 22 4.36 -4.29 4.62
N LEU A 23 4.04 -3.05 4.99
CA LEU A 23 3.33 -2.77 6.25
C LEU A 23 1.93 -3.40 6.28
N GLY A 24 1.21 -3.39 5.15
CA GLY A 24 -0.11 -4.03 5.04
C GLY A 24 -0.03 -5.54 5.19
N GLU A 25 0.98 -6.19 4.63
CA GLU A 25 1.25 -7.62 4.82
C GLU A 25 1.53 -7.96 6.29
N GLU A 26 2.33 -7.15 6.98
CA GLU A 26 2.59 -7.32 8.41
C GLU A 26 1.32 -7.15 9.26
N LEU A 27 0.48 -6.18 8.90
CA LEU A 27 -0.80 -5.94 9.57
C LEU A 27 -1.81 -7.07 9.34
N MET A 28 -1.86 -7.64 8.13
CA MET A 28 -2.66 -8.84 7.85
C MET A 28 -2.25 -9.98 8.77
N ARG A 29 -0.95 -10.30 8.81
CA ARG A 29 -0.42 -11.36 9.68
C ARG A 29 -0.76 -11.10 11.14
N LEU A 30 -0.57 -9.88 11.63
CA LEU A 30 -0.92 -9.51 13.01
C LEU A 30 -2.42 -9.67 13.28
N SER A 31 -3.28 -9.28 12.32
CA SER A 31 -4.72 -9.42 12.48
C SER A 31 -5.16 -10.88 12.53
N ASP A 32 -4.52 -11.75 11.75
CA ASP A 32 -4.78 -13.19 11.77
C ASP A 32 -4.28 -13.83 13.07
N ASP A 33 -3.09 -13.45 13.55
CA ASP A 33 -2.52 -13.90 14.83
C ASP A 33 -3.42 -13.52 16.03
N LEU A 34 -4.11 -12.38 15.95
CA LEU A 34 -5.05 -11.91 16.98
C LEU A 34 -6.48 -12.46 16.83
N GLY A 35 -6.76 -13.26 15.79
CA GLY A 35 -8.10 -13.78 15.50
C GLY A 35 -9.07 -12.72 14.91
N HIS A 36 -8.55 -11.61 14.40
CA HIS A 36 -9.30 -10.53 13.74
C HIS A 36 -9.32 -10.71 12.21
N THR A 37 -9.62 -11.92 11.73
CA THR A 37 -9.54 -12.28 10.30
C THR A 37 -10.38 -11.39 9.37
N VAL A 38 -11.50 -10.82 9.86
CA VAL A 38 -12.30 -9.85 9.08
C VAL A 38 -11.50 -8.57 8.78
N ALA A 39 -10.66 -8.12 9.72
CA ALA A 39 -9.76 -6.99 9.48
C ALA A 39 -8.71 -7.34 8.42
N SER A 40 -8.19 -8.56 8.42
CA SER A 40 -7.23 -9.07 7.41
C SER A 40 -7.79 -8.91 5.99
N LEU A 41 -9.07 -9.25 5.77
CA LEU A 41 -9.74 -9.11 4.47
C LEU A 41 -9.76 -7.66 3.97
N HIS A 42 -10.05 -6.70 4.85
CA HIS A 42 -10.07 -5.28 4.49
C HIS A 42 -8.67 -4.72 4.23
N ILE A 43 -7.68 -5.16 5.01
CA ILE A 43 -6.28 -4.77 4.81
C ILE A 43 -5.78 -5.31 3.47
N CYS A 44 -6.07 -6.57 3.16
CA CYS A 44 -5.72 -7.22 1.89
C CYS A 44 -6.25 -6.42 0.68
N GLN A 45 -7.52 -6.01 0.71
CA GLN A 45 -8.08 -5.19 -0.38
C GLN A 45 -7.30 -3.88 -0.59
N GLY A 46 -6.92 -3.19 0.49
CA GLY A 46 -6.09 -1.99 0.40
C GLY A 46 -4.70 -2.25 -0.14
N VAL A 47 -4.08 -3.38 0.25
CA VAL A 47 -2.78 -3.83 -0.25
C VAL A 47 -2.81 -4.08 -1.75
N GLU A 48 -3.82 -4.78 -2.26
CA GLU A 48 -3.94 -5.07 -3.69
C GLU A 48 -4.12 -3.79 -4.53
N MET A 49 -4.92 -2.82 -4.05
CA MET A 49 -5.04 -1.52 -4.71
C MET A 49 -3.70 -0.77 -4.77
N MET A 50 -2.88 -0.87 -3.71
CA MET A 50 -1.54 -0.27 -3.70
C MET A 50 -0.57 -1.00 -4.63
N ARG A 51 -0.66 -2.34 -4.75
CA ARG A 51 0.14 -3.12 -5.70
C ARG A 51 -0.14 -2.71 -7.13
N GLU A 52 -1.41 -2.63 -7.52
CA GLU A 52 -1.82 -2.20 -8.86
C GLU A 52 -1.29 -0.80 -9.18
N GLU A 53 -1.37 0.14 -8.23
CA GLU A 53 -0.84 1.49 -8.43
C GLU A 53 0.70 1.52 -8.48
N ALA A 54 1.38 0.71 -7.67
CA ALA A 54 2.85 0.61 -7.70
C ALA A 54 3.33 0.06 -9.06
N GLU A 55 2.68 -1.00 -9.57
CA GLU A 55 2.96 -1.58 -10.88
C GLU A 55 2.73 -0.56 -12.01
N ARG A 56 1.65 0.22 -11.95
CA ARG A 56 1.41 1.32 -12.92
C ARG A 56 2.54 2.35 -12.94
N LEU A 57 3.19 2.61 -11.81
CA LEU A 57 4.19 3.67 -11.67
C LEU A 57 5.62 3.21 -11.94
N LEU A 58 5.94 1.96 -11.61
CA LEU A 58 7.31 1.44 -11.65
C LEU A 58 7.51 0.36 -12.71
N GLY A 59 6.43 -0.16 -13.28
CA GLY A 59 6.45 -1.34 -14.13
C GLY A 59 6.32 -2.63 -13.32
N PRO A 60 6.23 -3.79 -14.00
CA PRO A 60 6.23 -5.09 -13.34
C PRO A 60 7.54 -5.28 -12.56
N ALA A 61 7.42 -5.83 -11.35
CA ALA A 61 8.53 -6.13 -10.45
C ALA A 61 9.38 -7.33 -10.92
#